data_AF-A0A9D5Q2V0-F1
#
_entry.id   AF-A0A9D5Q2V0-F1
#
_cell.length_a   1.000
_cell.length_b   1.000
_cell.length_c   1.000
_cell.angle_alpha   90.00
_cell.angle_beta   90.00
_cell.angle_gamma   90.00
#
_symmetry.space_group_name_H-M   'P 1'
#
loop_
_entity.id
_entity.type
_entity.pdbx_description
1 polymer ?
#
loop_
_entity_poly.entity_id
_entity_poly.type
_entity_poly.pdbx_seq_one_letter_code
_entity_poly.pdbx_strand_id
1 'polypeptide(L)'
;MIVKMRQLTILVTKESIDSALVNLRRLGVVHISHLKAPQADYIDRVKRNISRTDRALKIIGESEKQEKLEEEELISASKEIVEIDRRKSKLKNELSELESKSNWFKDWGEVSKKDFEELAYKNIFIRLYICGKKDFEKIKKDNLVYIINRKGPTLGIARITTEAGETLNFREVEVPPENADWFGRRIASLKEDIEKTERKLAGFAAYRDCFVKYKNNLLKKFEFIKVKFGMGRAESLAWLKGYCPLDSIEGVKETAGKKGWGIIIQKPENLGEVPTLLRNPRWIDIIKPVFNFMGTLPGYKEYDISFWFLLFFSLFFAMLIGDAGYGIVFLVATYLLRRKFKTAPVAPFFLIYVLAASTVIWGALSGTWFGSESIAKFPFFNFLIIDRINSFVQSNQSFMIYL
;
A
#
# COMPACT_ATOMS: atom_id res chain seq x y z
N MET A 1 16.06 6.75 -26.53
CA MET A 1 16.74 8.06 -26.53
C MET A 1 15.84 9.10 -25.89
N ILE A 2 16.42 10.04 -25.14
CA ILE A 2 15.71 11.20 -24.58
C ILE A 2 15.26 12.12 -25.73
N VAL A 3 13.97 12.46 -25.75
CA VAL A 3 13.36 13.30 -26.78
C VAL A 3 13.66 14.77 -26.50
N LYS A 4 14.09 15.52 -27.52
CA LYS A 4 14.34 16.97 -27.40
C LYS A 4 13.03 17.72 -27.13
N MET A 5 13.04 18.58 -26.12
CA MET A 5 11.89 19.39 -25.71
C MET A 5 12.04 20.87 -26.11
N ARG A 6 10.91 21.56 -26.25
CA ARG A 6 10.80 23.03 -26.29
C ARG A 6 9.92 23.51 -25.15
N GLN A 7 10.24 24.71 -24.66
CA GLN A 7 9.38 25.42 -23.72
C GLN A 7 8.29 26.15 -24.51
N LEU A 8 7.06 26.02 -24.04
CA LEU A 8 5.88 26.64 -24.60
C LEU A 8 5.25 27.56 -23.56
N THR A 9 4.90 28.77 -23.99
CA THR A 9 3.94 29.62 -23.28
C THR A 9 2.70 29.78 -24.15
N ILE A 10 1.55 29.35 -23.64
CA ILE A 10 0.26 29.44 -24.34
C ILE A 10 -0.56 30.52 -23.67
N LEU A 11 -1.00 31.50 -24.46
CA LEU A 11 -1.81 32.64 -24.07
C LEU A 11 -3.24 32.42 -24.55
N VAL A 12 -4.19 32.52 -23.64
CA VAL A 12 -5.62 32.34 -23.89
C VAL A 12 -6.42 33.46 -23.23
N THR A 13 -7.60 33.76 -23.76
CA THR A 13 -8.53 34.70 -23.13
C THR A 13 -9.17 34.05 -21.90
N LYS A 14 -9.62 34.85 -20.93
CA LYS A 14 -10.29 34.34 -19.72
C LYS A 14 -11.51 33.46 -20.02
N GLU A 15 -12.28 33.81 -21.04
CA GLU A 15 -13.48 33.09 -21.47
C GLU A 15 -13.16 31.72 -22.08
N SER A 16 -11.99 31.60 -22.73
CA SER A 16 -11.60 30.37 -23.45
C SER A 16 -10.81 29.37 -22.60
N ILE A 17 -10.49 29.67 -21.33
CA ILE A 17 -9.66 28.83 -20.44
C ILE A 17 -10.13 27.37 -20.43
N ASP A 18 -11.41 27.13 -20.15
CA ASP A 18 -11.92 25.76 -20.01
C ASP A 18 -11.85 25.00 -21.33
N SER A 19 -12.20 25.67 -22.43
CA SER A 19 -12.09 25.09 -23.78
C SER A 19 -10.63 24.79 -24.15
N ALA A 20 -9.69 25.67 -23.78
CA ALA A 20 -8.28 25.52 -24.07
C ALA A 20 -7.69 24.32 -23.33
N LEU A 21 -7.98 24.19 -22.04
CA LEU A 21 -7.52 23.06 -21.23
C LEU A 21 -8.07 21.72 -21.73
N VAL A 22 -9.34 21.67 -22.17
CA VAL A 22 -9.93 20.46 -22.77
C VAL A 22 -9.20 20.09 -24.06
N ASN A 23 -8.93 21.06 -24.93
CA ASN A 23 -8.24 20.80 -26.20
C ASN A 23 -6.76 20.42 -25.98
N LEU A 24 -6.05 21.08 -25.07
CA LEU A 24 -4.68 20.70 -24.69
C LEU A 24 -4.62 19.29 -24.11
N ARG A 25 -5.61 18.92 -23.30
CA ARG A 25 -5.74 17.55 -22.77
C ARG A 25 -5.99 16.52 -23.87
N ARG A 26 -6.79 16.85 -24.90
CA ARG A 26 -7.02 15.97 -26.06
C ARG A 26 -5.75 15.77 -26.88
N LEU A 27 -4.92 16.82 -27.01
CA LEU A 27 -3.61 16.71 -27.66
C LEU A 27 -2.65 15.83 -26.84
N GLY A 28 -2.60 16.01 -25.51
CA GLY A 28 -1.82 15.14 -24.62
C GLY A 28 -0.29 15.26 -24.77
N VAL A 29 0.21 16.29 -25.45
CA VAL A 29 1.65 16.47 -25.77
C VAL A 29 2.37 17.51 -24.90
N VAL A 30 1.64 18.23 -24.04
CA VAL A 30 2.21 19.32 -23.23
C VAL A 30 2.27 18.93 -21.76
N HIS A 31 3.46 18.97 -21.18
CA HIS A 31 3.68 18.90 -19.75
C HIS A 31 3.57 20.31 -19.15
N ILE A 32 2.57 20.54 -18.30
CA ILE A 32 2.24 21.88 -17.80
C ILE A 32 2.98 22.15 -16.48
N SER A 33 3.65 23.30 -16.40
CA SER A 33 4.29 23.82 -15.19
C SER A 33 3.32 24.77 -14.45
N HIS A 34 3.17 24.58 -13.14
CA HIS A 34 2.35 25.46 -12.32
C HIS A 34 3.13 26.75 -11.99
N LEU A 35 2.56 27.90 -12.34
CA LEU A 35 3.19 29.21 -12.10
C LEU A 35 2.87 29.79 -10.72
N LYS A 36 1.77 29.33 -10.12
CA LYS A 36 1.33 29.72 -8.79
C LYS A 36 1.02 28.46 -7.99
N ALA A 37 1.25 28.50 -6.67
CA ALA A 37 0.73 27.48 -5.77
C ALA A 37 -0.80 27.50 -5.90
N PRO A 38 -1.45 26.40 -6.32
CA PRO A 38 -2.86 26.40 -6.59
C PRO A 38 -3.59 26.38 -5.23
N GLN A 39 -3.85 27.57 -4.67
CA GLN A 39 -4.60 27.78 -3.43
C GLN A 39 -6.02 28.20 -3.79
N ALA A 40 -6.95 27.27 -3.60
CA ALA A 40 -8.38 27.54 -3.71
C ALA A 40 -9.14 26.54 -2.83
N ASP A 41 -10.14 27.03 -2.08
CA ASP A 41 -11.02 26.18 -1.25
C ASP A 41 -11.62 25.00 -2.02
N TYR A 42 -11.80 25.19 -3.33
CA TYR A 42 -12.30 24.17 -4.24
C TYR A 42 -11.33 22.99 -4.41
N ILE A 43 -10.02 23.24 -4.44
CA ILE A 43 -8.99 22.19 -4.53
C ILE A 43 -9.03 21.32 -3.28
N ASP A 44 -9.16 21.93 -2.11
CA ASP A 44 -9.26 21.20 -0.84
C ASP A 44 -10.55 20.40 -0.71
N ARG A 45 -11.67 20.88 -1.28
CA ARG A 45 -12.91 20.09 -1.37
C ARG A 45 -12.70 18.83 -2.21
N VAL A 46 -12.12 18.95 -3.40
CA VAL A 46 -11.88 17.79 -4.28
C VAL A 46 -10.87 16.83 -3.66
N LYS A 47 -9.78 17.34 -3.06
CA LYS A 47 -8.79 16.54 -2.33
C LYS A 47 -9.43 15.77 -1.17
N ARG A 48 -10.29 16.42 -0.38
CA ARG A 48 -11.06 15.74 0.68
C ARG A 48 -11.96 14.64 0.13
N ASN A 49 -12.65 14.88 -1.00
CA ASN A 49 -13.48 13.85 -1.63
C ASN A 49 -12.62 12.66 -2.10
N ILE A 50 -11.48 12.89 -2.73
CA ILE A 50 -10.53 11.83 -3.13
C ILE A 50 -10.10 11.01 -1.91
N SER A 51 -9.67 11.65 -0.84
CA SER A 51 -9.24 10.97 0.38
C SER A 51 -10.37 10.17 1.05
N ARG A 52 -11.61 10.67 1.01
CA ARG A 52 -12.78 9.92 1.53
C ARG A 52 -13.08 8.70 0.67
N THR A 53 -13.13 8.85 -0.65
CA THR A 53 -13.34 7.73 -1.57
C THR A 53 -12.23 6.68 -1.45
N ASP A 54 -10.97 7.11 -1.25
CA ASP A 54 -9.85 6.19 -1.01
C ASP A 54 -10.01 5.39 0.29
N ARG A 55 -10.45 6.04 1.37
CA ARG A 55 -10.77 5.35 2.64
C ARG A 55 -11.94 4.38 2.46
N ALA A 56 -13.00 4.80 1.80
CA ALA A 56 -14.15 3.93 1.51
C ALA A 56 -13.72 2.67 0.73
N LEU A 57 -12.89 2.82 -0.32
CA LEU A 57 -12.37 1.70 -1.09
C LEU A 57 -11.47 0.74 -0.30
N LYS A 58 -10.78 1.22 0.75
CA LYS A 58 -9.99 0.38 1.66
C LYS A 58 -10.86 -0.40 2.65
N ILE A 59 -12.00 0.16 3.05
CA ILE A 59 -12.95 -0.45 3.98
C ILE A 59 -13.80 -1.50 3.27
N ILE A 60 -14.24 -1.19 2.05
CA ILE A 60 -15.08 -2.07 1.24
C ILE A 60 -14.26 -3.26 0.73
N GLY A 61 -14.82 -4.47 0.82
CA GLY A 61 -14.25 -5.69 0.28
C GLY A 61 -14.37 -5.82 -1.24
N GLU A 62 -13.99 -6.98 -1.77
CA GLU A 62 -14.28 -7.36 -3.15
C GLU A 62 -15.63 -8.08 -3.23
N SER A 63 -16.34 -7.88 -4.34
CA SER A 63 -17.62 -8.53 -4.62
C SER A 63 -17.67 -8.90 -6.08
N GLU A 64 -18.27 -10.06 -6.38
CA GLU A 64 -18.55 -10.49 -7.75
C GLU A 64 -19.75 -9.77 -8.35
N LYS A 65 -20.62 -9.19 -7.51
CA LYS A 65 -21.78 -8.41 -7.96
C LYS A 65 -21.38 -6.97 -8.28
N GLN A 66 -21.85 -6.46 -9.41
CA GLN A 66 -21.62 -5.09 -9.86
C GLN A 66 -22.93 -4.34 -9.99
N GLU A 67 -23.10 -3.30 -9.19
CA GLU A 67 -24.24 -2.39 -9.25
C GLU A 67 -23.79 -0.97 -9.58
N LYS A 68 -24.72 -0.16 -10.11
CA LYS A 68 -24.47 1.22 -10.54
C LYS A 68 -25.15 2.20 -9.59
N LEU A 69 -24.43 3.25 -9.23
CA LEU A 69 -24.92 4.40 -8.49
C LEU A 69 -24.54 5.69 -9.23
N GLU A 70 -25.32 6.74 -9.02
CA GLU A 70 -25.03 8.07 -9.54
C GLU A 70 -23.92 8.78 -8.73
N GLU A 71 -23.34 9.87 -9.26
CA GLU A 71 -22.25 10.59 -8.58
C GLU A 71 -22.68 11.15 -7.21
N GLU A 72 -23.92 11.61 -7.06
CA GLU A 72 -24.43 12.16 -5.80
C GLU A 72 -24.61 11.08 -4.72
N GLU A 73 -25.14 9.93 -5.12
CA GLU A 73 -25.29 8.77 -4.25
C GLU A 73 -23.93 8.23 -3.79
N LEU A 74 -22.94 8.20 -4.69
CA LEU A 74 -21.56 7.80 -4.35
C LEU A 74 -20.92 8.74 -3.33
N ILE A 75 -21.21 10.04 -3.40
CA ILE A 75 -20.74 11.00 -2.37
C ILE A 75 -21.38 10.68 -1.03
N SER A 76 -22.70 10.46 -0.99
CA SER A 76 -23.42 10.13 0.24
C SER A 76 -22.93 8.82 0.83
N ALA A 77 -22.88 7.76 0.02
CA ALA A 77 -22.38 6.44 0.41
C ALA A 77 -20.93 6.49 0.92
N SER A 78 -20.04 7.27 0.28
CA SER A 78 -18.65 7.41 0.77
C SER A 78 -18.56 8.05 2.17
N LYS A 79 -19.49 8.95 2.52
CA LYS A 79 -19.57 9.54 3.86
C LYS A 79 -20.10 8.51 4.85
N GLU A 80 -21.17 7.82 4.47
CA GLU A 80 -21.82 6.80 5.29
C GLU A 80 -20.84 5.67 5.62
N ILE A 81 -20.10 5.14 4.64
CA ILE A 81 -19.10 4.07 4.85
C ILE A 81 -18.05 4.49 5.89
N VAL A 82 -17.52 5.71 5.79
CA VAL A 82 -16.52 6.23 6.73
C VAL A 82 -17.11 6.42 8.13
N GLU A 83 -18.38 6.80 8.24
CA GLU A 83 -19.09 6.93 9.51
C GLU A 83 -19.37 5.57 10.16
N ILE A 84 -19.84 4.61 9.36
CA ILE A 84 -20.08 3.22 9.77
C ILE A 84 -18.77 2.59 10.29
N ASP A 85 -17.65 2.78 9.60
CA ASP A 85 -16.33 2.27 10.03
C ASP A 85 -15.83 2.92 11.35
N ARG A 86 -16.07 4.23 11.52
CA ARG A 86 -15.80 4.91 12.79
C ARG A 86 -16.65 4.35 13.93
N ARG A 87 -17.94 4.13 13.69
CA ARG A 87 -18.86 3.53 14.67
C ARG A 87 -18.43 2.10 15.01
N LYS A 88 -18.07 1.30 14.02
CA LYS A 88 -17.53 -0.06 14.20
C LYS A 88 -16.29 -0.04 15.09
N SER A 89 -15.35 0.87 14.85
CA SER A 89 -14.14 1.01 15.66
C SER A 89 -14.44 1.36 17.12
N LYS A 90 -15.41 2.26 17.36
CA LYS A 90 -15.88 2.58 18.71
C LYS A 90 -16.50 1.37 19.41
N LEU A 91 -17.38 0.64 18.73
CA LEU A 91 -18.01 -0.58 19.27
C LEU A 91 -16.97 -1.67 19.59
N LYS A 92 -15.95 -1.84 18.74
CA LYS A 92 -14.84 -2.78 19.01
C LYS A 92 -14.00 -2.39 20.22
N ASN A 93 -13.75 -1.10 20.42
CA ASN A 93 -13.04 -0.62 21.60
C ASN A 93 -13.87 -0.86 22.88
N GLU A 94 -15.17 -0.52 22.86
CA GLU A 94 -16.09 -0.78 23.97
C GLU A 94 -16.18 -2.28 24.27
N LEU A 95 -16.26 -3.12 23.23
CA LEU A 95 -16.27 -4.57 23.38
C LEU A 95 -14.99 -5.07 24.05
N SER A 96 -13.81 -4.62 23.61
CA SER A 96 -12.52 -5.00 24.19
C SER A 96 -12.40 -4.59 25.66
N GLU A 97 -12.88 -3.38 26.00
CA GLU A 97 -12.91 -2.90 27.38
C GLU A 97 -13.83 -3.76 28.25
N LEU A 98 -15.03 -4.07 27.77
CA LEU A 98 -15.97 -4.92 28.49
C LEU A 98 -15.52 -6.38 28.58
N GLU A 99 -14.85 -6.92 27.56
CA GLU A 99 -14.25 -8.27 27.61
C GLU A 99 -13.11 -8.33 28.63
N SER A 100 -12.29 -7.27 28.72
CA SER A 100 -11.26 -7.13 29.76
C SER A 100 -11.88 -7.10 31.16
N LYS A 101 -12.94 -6.30 31.35
CA LYS A 101 -13.71 -6.26 32.60
C LYS A 101 -14.42 -7.58 32.89
N SER A 102 -14.91 -8.28 31.86
CA SER A 102 -15.58 -9.57 32.01
C SER A 102 -14.61 -10.68 32.45
N ASN A 103 -13.34 -10.61 32.04
CA ASN A 103 -12.31 -11.52 32.55
C ASN A 103 -12.10 -11.41 34.07
N TRP A 104 -12.47 -10.28 34.69
CA TRP A 104 -12.51 -10.17 36.15
C TRP A 104 -13.42 -11.23 36.77
N PHE A 105 -14.61 -11.49 36.23
CA PHE A 105 -15.52 -12.49 36.80
C PHE A 105 -15.01 -13.92 36.64
N LYS A 106 -14.22 -14.21 35.59
CA LYS A 106 -13.53 -15.50 35.46
C LYS A 106 -12.48 -15.70 36.56
N ASP A 107 -11.88 -14.60 37.00
CA ASP A 107 -10.81 -14.60 37.98
C ASP A 107 -11.32 -14.57 39.42
N TRP A 108 -12.44 -13.91 39.68
CA TRP A 108 -12.94 -13.60 41.02
C TRP A 108 -14.29 -14.24 41.35
N GLY A 109 -14.94 -14.88 40.36
CA GLY A 109 -16.27 -15.49 40.49
C GLY A 109 -17.41 -14.53 40.11
N GLU A 110 -18.62 -15.06 40.04
CA GLU A 110 -19.86 -14.33 39.69
C GLU A 110 -20.40 -13.53 40.89
N VAL A 111 -19.55 -12.69 41.48
CA VAL A 111 -19.93 -11.79 42.59
C VAL A 111 -20.18 -10.38 42.07
N SER A 112 -21.22 -9.74 42.58
CA SER A 112 -21.63 -8.38 42.22
C SER A 112 -21.40 -7.42 43.39
N LYS A 113 -21.27 -6.12 43.10
CA LYS A 113 -21.15 -5.10 44.16
C LYS A 113 -22.30 -5.13 45.17
N LYS A 114 -23.51 -5.52 44.74
CA LYS A 114 -24.68 -5.68 45.61
C LYS A 114 -24.46 -6.76 46.66
N ASP A 115 -23.78 -7.85 46.31
CA ASP A 115 -23.48 -8.94 47.26
C ASP A 115 -22.50 -8.45 48.34
N PHE A 116 -21.52 -7.62 47.98
CA PHE A 116 -20.62 -6.98 48.94
C PHE A 116 -21.35 -5.96 49.84
N GLU A 117 -22.29 -5.20 49.28
CA GLU A 117 -23.13 -4.25 50.04
C GLU A 117 -24.04 -4.99 51.04
N GLU A 118 -24.69 -6.08 50.63
CA GLU A 118 -25.50 -6.94 51.52
C GLU A 118 -24.70 -7.52 52.69
N LEU A 119 -23.46 -7.93 52.44
CA LEU A 119 -22.55 -8.41 53.48
C LEU A 119 -22.09 -7.26 54.39
N ALA A 120 -21.84 -6.08 53.84
CA ALA A 120 -21.49 -4.90 54.61
C ALA A 120 -22.61 -4.49 55.59
N TYR A 121 -23.89 -4.61 55.17
CA TYR A 121 -25.04 -4.40 56.07
C TYR A 121 -25.07 -5.38 57.26
N LYS A 122 -24.42 -6.54 57.14
CA LYS A 122 -24.28 -7.55 58.20
C LYS A 122 -22.95 -7.41 58.96
N ASN A 123 -22.26 -6.27 58.85
CA ASN A 123 -20.92 -6.01 59.41
C ASN A 123 -19.82 -6.97 58.91
N ILE A 124 -19.94 -7.47 57.68
CA ILE A 124 -18.93 -8.31 57.03
C ILE A 124 -18.38 -7.55 55.83
N PHE A 125 -17.14 -7.06 55.92
CA PHE A 125 -16.45 -6.37 54.84
C PHE A 125 -15.48 -7.32 54.15
N ILE A 126 -15.63 -7.47 52.83
CA ILE A 126 -14.72 -8.27 52.00
C ILE A 126 -13.91 -7.33 51.12
N ARG A 127 -12.58 -7.45 51.17
CA ARG A 127 -11.64 -6.72 50.31
C ARG A 127 -10.79 -7.67 49.48
N LEU A 128 -10.62 -7.36 48.21
CA LEU A 128 -9.92 -8.18 47.23
C LEU A 128 -8.53 -7.61 46.95
N TYR A 129 -7.48 -8.44 47.01
CA TYR A 129 -6.11 -8.01 46.78
C TYR A 129 -5.35 -8.97 45.86
N ILE A 130 -4.36 -8.43 45.13
CA ILE A 130 -3.38 -9.23 44.40
C ILE A 130 -2.04 -9.16 45.14
N CYS A 131 -1.47 -10.31 45.46
CA CYS A 131 -0.16 -10.41 46.13
C CYS A 131 0.73 -11.51 45.52
N GLY A 132 2.03 -11.47 45.79
CA GLY A 132 2.97 -12.53 45.41
C GLY A 132 2.96 -13.69 46.40
N LYS A 133 3.35 -14.90 45.95
CA LYS A 133 3.42 -16.10 46.81
C LYS A 133 4.22 -15.89 48.10
N LYS A 134 5.37 -15.20 48.01
CA LYS A 134 6.25 -14.90 49.15
C LYS A 134 5.63 -13.94 50.16
N ASP A 135 4.78 -13.02 49.70
CA ASP A 135 4.13 -12.04 50.59
C ASP A 135 2.90 -12.63 51.26
N PHE A 136 2.21 -13.56 50.60
CA PHE A 136 1.14 -14.34 51.22
C PHE A 136 1.64 -15.20 52.39
N GLU A 137 2.83 -15.80 52.29
CA GLU A 137 3.41 -16.60 53.39
C GLU A 137 3.60 -15.81 54.69
N LYS A 138 3.83 -14.49 54.59
CA LYS A 138 3.97 -13.60 55.76
C LYS A 138 2.63 -13.38 56.49
N ILE A 139 1.51 -13.49 55.78
CA ILE A 139 0.17 -13.12 56.26
C ILE A 139 -0.73 -14.35 56.43
N LYS A 140 -0.28 -15.54 56.01
CA LYS A 140 -0.98 -16.83 56.17
C LYS A 140 -1.43 -17.12 57.62
N LYS A 141 -0.85 -16.48 58.63
CA LYS A 141 -1.26 -16.59 60.04
C LYS A 141 -2.59 -15.89 60.37
N ASP A 142 -3.06 -15.02 59.49
CA ASP A 142 -4.34 -14.32 59.63
C ASP A 142 -5.48 -15.24 59.13
N ASN A 143 -6.34 -15.71 60.04
CA ASN A 143 -7.38 -16.72 59.78
C ASN A 143 -8.51 -16.20 58.86
N LEU A 144 -8.47 -14.94 58.44
CA LEU A 144 -9.51 -14.30 57.65
C LEU A 144 -9.09 -13.96 56.20
N VAL A 145 -8.00 -14.56 55.71
CA VAL A 145 -7.53 -14.38 54.32
C VAL A 145 -7.66 -15.68 53.52
N TYR A 146 -8.39 -15.63 52.41
CA TYR A 146 -8.68 -16.76 51.53
C TYR A 146 -8.09 -16.56 50.14
N ILE A 147 -7.59 -17.64 49.52
CA ILE A 147 -7.10 -17.60 48.14
C ILE A 147 -8.27 -17.87 47.19
N ILE A 148 -8.57 -16.92 46.31
CA ILE A 148 -9.63 -17.04 45.30
C ILE A 148 -9.07 -17.63 44.00
N ASN A 149 -7.91 -17.16 43.55
CA ASN A 149 -7.28 -17.69 42.32
C ASN A 149 -5.75 -17.75 42.40
N ARG A 150 -5.16 -18.51 41.47
CA ARG A 150 -3.70 -18.64 41.30
C ARG A 150 -3.34 -18.38 39.84
N LYS A 151 -2.59 -17.31 39.57
CA LYS A 151 -2.07 -16.98 38.22
C LYS A 151 -0.55 -16.89 38.24
N GLY A 152 0.12 -18.01 37.99
CA GLY A 152 1.58 -18.06 37.93
C GLY A 152 2.25 -17.64 39.25
N PRO A 153 3.01 -16.52 39.30
CA PRO A 153 3.65 -16.01 40.51
C PRO A 153 2.72 -15.18 41.42
N THR A 154 1.54 -14.77 40.94
CA THR A 154 0.57 -13.95 41.70
C THR A 154 -0.61 -14.78 42.21
N LEU A 155 -1.16 -14.33 43.34
CA LEU A 155 -2.33 -14.88 44.02
C LEU A 155 -3.39 -13.78 44.14
N GLY A 156 -4.62 -14.11 43.77
CA GLY A 156 -5.80 -13.32 44.13
C GLY A 156 -6.31 -13.76 45.48
N ILE A 157 -6.38 -12.85 46.45
CA ILE A 157 -6.82 -13.11 47.83
C ILE A 157 -8.03 -12.26 48.19
N ALA A 158 -8.92 -12.81 49.01
CA ALA A 158 -9.96 -12.08 49.70
C ALA A 158 -9.68 -12.04 51.20
N ARG A 159 -9.71 -10.85 51.79
CA ARG A 159 -9.71 -10.65 53.23
C ARG A 159 -11.12 -10.33 53.70
N ILE A 160 -11.55 -11.00 54.76
CA ILE A 160 -12.82 -10.77 55.44
C ILE A 160 -12.51 -10.03 56.75
N THR A 161 -13.16 -8.91 57.02
CA THR A 161 -13.00 -8.16 58.28
C THR A 161 -14.34 -7.64 58.76
N THR A 162 -14.48 -7.45 60.07
CA THR A 162 -15.65 -6.81 60.70
C THR A 162 -15.45 -5.29 60.87
N GLU A 163 -14.25 -4.79 60.60
CA GLU A 163 -13.89 -3.37 60.72
C GLU A 163 -13.62 -2.75 59.35
N ALA A 164 -14.43 -1.75 58.96
CA ALA A 164 -14.33 -1.10 57.65
C ALA A 164 -12.97 -0.43 57.37
N GLY A 165 -12.18 -0.14 58.40
CA GLY A 165 -10.89 0.55 58.29
C GLY A 165 -9.70 -0.35 57.98
N GLU A 166 -9.79 -1.66 58.18
CA GLU A 166 -8.63 -2.54 58.07
C GLU A 166 -8.25 -2.85 56.62
N THR A 167 -7.11 -2.33 56.18
CA THR A 167 -6.54 -2.59 54.84
C THR A 167 -5.29 -3.46 54.94
N LEU A 168 -4.98 -4.17 53.85
CA LEU A 168 -3.65 -4.74 53.64
C LEU A 168 -2.84 -3.83 52.74
N ASN A 169 -1.51 -3.79 52.92
CA ASN A 169 -0.61 -3.01 52.07
C ASN A 169 -0.30 -3.74 50.74
N PHE A 170 -1.35 -4.04 49.98
CA PHE A 170 -1.29 -4.68 48.67
C PHE A 170 -2.15 -3.94 47.65
N ARG A 171 -2.01 -4.30 46.38
CA ARG A 171 -2.85 -3.76 45.32
C ARG A 171 -4.29 -4.27 45.49
N GLU A 172 -5.17 -3.39 45.91
CA GLU A 172 -6.61 -3.63 45.99
C GLU A 172 -7.20 -3.73 44.58
N VAL A 173 -8.16 -4.64 44.43
CA VAL A 173 -8.88 -4.87 43.18
C VAL A 173 -10.29 -4.36 43.34
N GLU A 174 -10.67 -3.39 42.52
CA GLU A 174 -12.03 -2.87 42.50
C GLU A 174 -13.00 -3.90 41.91
N VAL A 175 -14.14 -4.04 42.58
CA VAL A 175 -15.25 -4.90 42.14
C VAL A 175 -16.04 -4.13 41.07
N PRO A 176 -16.30 -4.72 39.88
CA PRO A 176 -17.17 -4.13 38.89
C PRO A 176 -18.55 -3.81 39.47
N PRO A 177 -19.17 -2.67 39.10
CA PRO A 177 -20.44 -2.25 39.67
C PRO A 177 -21.62 -3.14 39.24
N GLU A 178 -21.55 -3.72 38.04
CA GLU A 178 -22.59 -4.57 37.45
C GLU A 178 -22.27 -6.06 37.59
N ASN A 179 -23.26 -6.93 37.43
CA ASN A 179 -23.09 -8.38 37.54
C ASN A 179 -22.60 -9.04 36.23
N ALA A 180 -22.12 -10.29 36.33
CA ALA A 180 -21.59 -11.05 35.20
C ALA A 180 -22.60 -11.18 34.04
N ASP A 181 -23.89 -11.37 34.36
CA ASP A 181 -24.98 -11.47 33.38
C ASP A 181 -25.14 -10.19 32.55
N TRP A 182 -25.06 -9.02 33.19
CA TRP A 182 -25.13 -7.73 32.50
C TRP A 182 -23.99 -7.59 31.49
N PHE A 183 -22.75 -7.91 31.91
CA PHE A 183 -21.60 -7.89 31.01
C PHE A 183 -21.77 -8.89 29.86
N GLY A 184 -22.25 -10.10 30.14
CA GLY A 184 -22.52 -11.12 29.12
C GLY A 184 -23.55 -10.67 28.09
N ARG A 185 -24.70 -10.15 28.53
CA ARG A 185 -25.75 -9.60 27.65
C ARG A 185 -25.25 -8.40 26.85
N ARG A 186 -24.50 -7.50 27.48
CA ARG A 186 -23.95 -6.30 26.83
C ARG A 186 -22.93 -6.67 25.76
N ILE A 187 -22.01 -7.59 26.06
CA ILE A 187 -21.03 -8.15 25.11
C ILE A 187 -21.73 -8.80 23.92
N ALA A 188 -22.77 -9.61 24.16
CA ALA A 188 -23.55 -10.25 23.10
C ALA A 188 -24.23 -9.22 22.19
N SER A 189 -24.88 -8.21 22.77
CA SER A 189 -25.50 -7.11 22.03
C SER A 189 -24.49 -6.32 21.20
N LEU A 190 -23.31 -6.01 21.75
CA LEU A 190 -22.25 -5.31 21.00
C LEU A 190 -21.71 -6.15 19.84
N LYS A 191 -21.54 -7.47 20.03
CA LYS A 191 -21.13 -8.39 18.97
C LYS A 191 -22.16 -8.41 17.83
N GLU A 192 -23.45 -8.47 18.16
CA GLU A 192 -24.52 -8.40 17.18
C GLU A 192 -24.53 -7.06 16.42
N ASP A 193 -24.32 -5.94 17.11
CA ASP A 193 -24.24 -4.62 16.49
C ASP A 193 -23.03 -4.50 15.56
N ILE A 194 -21.88 -5.05 15.95
CA ILE A 194 -20.69 -5.11 15.08
C ILE A 194 -21.00 -5.94 13.83
N GLU A 195 -21.63 -7.09 13.98
CA GLU A 195 -21.97 -7.97 12.86
C GLU A 195 -22.98 -7.32 11.90
N LYS A 196 -24.02 -6.65 12.43
CA LYS A 196 -24.95 -5.84 11.63
C LYS A 196 -24.23 -4.75 10.85
N THR A 197 -23.28 -4.09 11.49
CA THR A 197 -22.45 -3.03 10.89
C THR A 197 -21.55 -3.59 9.78
N GLU A 198 -20.97 -4.77 9.99
CA GLU A 198 -20.17 -5.48 8.99
C GLU A 198 -21.00 -5.94 7.79
N ARG A 199 -22.21 -6.44 8.01
CA ARG A 199 -23.15 -6.78 6.93
C ARG A 199 -23.52 -5.57 6.08
N LYS A 200 -23.76 -4.41 6.70
CA LYS A 200 -23.99 -3.15 5.98
C LYS A 200 -22.78 -2.75 5.13
N LEU A 201 -21.57 -2.84 5.67
CA LEU A 201 -20.33 -2.56 4.92
C LEU A 201 -20.14 -3.52 3.74
N ALA A 202 -20.45 -4.80 3.93
CA ALA A 202 -20.39 -5.80 2.87
C ALA A 202 -21.38 -5.51 1.73
N GLY A 203 -22.55 -4.94 2.04
CA GLY A 203 -23.51 -4.47 1.04
C GLY A 203 -22.92 -3.45 0.06
N PHE A 204 -22.02 -2.58 0.53
CA PHE A 204 -21.36 -1.59 -0.34
C PHE A 204 -20.31 -2.19 -1.30
N ALA A 205 -19.93 -3.47 -1.11
CA ALA A 205 -18.96 -4.14 -1.97
C ALA A 205 -19.43 -4.26 -3.43
N ALA A 206 -20.74 -4.31 -3.66
CA ALA A 206 -21.31 -4.33 -5.01
C ALA A 206 -21.01 -3.06 -5.83
N TYR A 207 -20.70 -1.93 -5.17
CA TYR A 207 -20.46 -0.64 -5.80
C TYR A 207 -18.97 -0.30 -5.94
N ARG A 208 -18.07 -1.24 -5.64
CA ARG A 208 -16.60 -1.02 -5.66
C ARG A 208 -16.12 -0.42 -6.97
N ASP A 209 -16.57 -0.97 -8.11
CA ASP A 209 -16.16 -0.49 -9.43
C ASP A 209 -16.66 0.93 -9.73
N CYS A 210 -17.84 1.29 -9.24
CA CYS A 210 -18.36 2.65 -9.32
C CYS A 210 -17.49 3.61 -8.51
N PHE A 211 -17.07 3.23 -7.30
CA PHE A 211 -16.11 4.02 -6.52
C PHE A 211 -14.74 4.15 -7.19
N VAL A 212 -14.21 3.09 -7.82
CA VAL A 212 -12.95 3.16 -8.57
C VAL A 212 -13.06 4.12 -9.76
N LYS A 213 -14.14 4.02 -10.55
CA LYS A 213 -14.40 4.93 -11.67
C LYS A 213 -14.57 6.37 -11.19
N TYR A 214 -15.32 6.57 -10.11
CA TYR A 214 -15.54 7.88 -9.49
C TYR A 214 -14.24 8.49 -8.96
N LYS A 215 -13.40 7.73 -8.26
CA LYS A 215 -12.04 8.16 -7.84
C LYS A 215 -11.21 8.60 -9.03
N ASN A 216 -11.21 7.82 -10.12
CA ASN A 216 -10.48 8.16 -11.34
C ASN A 216 -11.04 9.45 -11.97
N ASN A 217 -12.36 9.67 -11.94
CA ASN A 217 -12.96 10.92 -12.39
C ASN A 217 -12.54 12.10 -11.50
N LEU A 218 -12.57 11.94 -10.18
CA LEU A 218 -12.12 12.95 -9.23
C LEU A 218 -10.65 13.31 -9.41
N LEU A 219 -9.76 12.34 -9.63
CA LEU A 219 -8.35 12.60 -9.93
C LEU A 219 -8.17 13.39 -11.22
N LYS A 220 -8.92 13.04 -12.28
CA LYS A 220 -8.94 13.80 -13.54
C LYS A 220 -9.45 15.23 -13.34
N LYS A 221 -10.53 15.41 -12.57
CA LYS A 221 -11.07 16.73 -12.20
C LYS A 221 -10.02 17.52 -11.39
N PHE A 222 -9.35 16.88 -10.44
CA PHE A 222 -8.32 17.49 -9.59
C PHE A 222 -7.14 18.02 -10.41
N GLU A 223 -6.58 17.22 -11.32
CA GLU A 223 -5.49 17.67 -12.21
C GLU A 223 -5.90 18.85 -13.08
N PHE A 224 -7.11 18.80 -13.65
CA PHE A 224 -7.65 19.91 -14.45
C PHE A 224 -7.74 21.20 -13.65
N ILE A 225 -8.26 21.13 -12.43
CA ILE A 225 -8.39 22.28 -11.52
C ILE A 225 -7.01 22.81 -11.13
N LYS A 226 -6.08 21.92 -10.76
CA LYS A 226 -4.72 22.27 -10.38
C LYS A 226 -4.00 23.05 -11.49
N VAL A 227 -4.19 22.62 -12.74
CA VAL A 227 -3.71 23.36 -13.92
C VAL A 227 -4.42 24.71 -14.03
N LYS A 228 -5.76 24.76 -14.02
CA LYS A 228 -6.56 25.99 -14.17
C LYS A 228 -6.23 27.08 -13.15
N PHE A 229 -5.97 26.69 -11.90
CA PHE A 229 -5.61 27.62 -10.82
C PHE A 229 -4.09 27.86 -10.71
N GLY A 230 -3.27 26.99 -11.30
CA GLY A 230 -1.83 27.20 -11.43
C GLY A 230 -1.43 28.10 -12.60
N MET A 231 -2.39 28.55 -13.42
CA MET A 231 -2.17 29.48 -14.53
C MET A 231 -1.74 30.88 -14.07
N GLY A 232 -0.94 31.54 -14.89
CA GLY A 232 -0.76 32.98 -14.81
C GLY A 232 -2.01 33.70 -15.31
N ARG A 233 -2.35 34.83 -14.70
CA ARG A 233 -3.52 35.64 -15.07
C ARG A 233 -3.14 37.12 -15.02
N ALA A 234 -3.55 37.87 -16.03
CA ALA A 234 -3.43 39.33 -16.10
C ALA A 234 -4.64 39.87 -16.87
N GLU A 235 -5.38 40.82 -16.29
CA GLU A 235 -6.51 41.51 -16.92
C GLU A 235 -7.47 40.58 -17.68
N SER A 236 -7.46 40.54 -19.01
CA SER A 236 -8.34 39.71 -19.85
C SER A 236 -7.69 38.39 -20.32
N LEU A 237 -6.43 38.16 -19.97
CA LEU A 237 -5.60 37.05 -20.43
C LEU A 237 -5.23 36.09 -19.30
N ALA A 238 -5.07 34.83 -19.68
CA ALA A 238 -4.46 33.79 -18.87
C ALA A 238 -3.39 33.08 -19.69
N TRP A 239 -2.34 32.60 -19.03
CA TRP A 239 -1.29 31.84 -19.70
C TRP A 239 -0.83 30.62 -18.93
N LEU A 240 -0.37 29.65 -19.69
CA LEU A 240 0.20 28.39 -19.24
C LEU A 240 1.64 28.33 -19.73
N LYS A 241 2.57 27.93 -18.85
CA LYS A 241 3.90 27.51 -19.26
C LYS A 241 4.01 25.99 -19.20
N GLY A 242 4.78 25.41 -20.10
CA GLY A 242 5.01 23.99 -20.13
C GLY A 242 6.08 23.58 -21.12
N TYR A 243 6.25 22.27 -21.28
CA TYR A 243 7.22 21.67 -22.19
C TYR A 243 6.50 20.72 -23.15
N CYS A 244 6.97 20.69 -24.40
CA CYS A 244 6.44 19.82 -25.44
C CYS A 244 7.60 19.22 -26.24
N PRO A 245 7.48 17.96 -26.69
CA PRO A 245 8.40 17.37 -27.65
C PRO A 245 8.54 18.20 -28.92
N LEU A 246 9.76 18.28 -29.47
CA LEU A 246 10.08 19.06 -30.66
C LEU A 246 9.24 18.66 -31.89
N ASP A 247 8.97 17.36 -32.02
CA ASP A 247 8.17 16.77 -33.10
C ASP A 247 6.66 17.07 -32.98
N SER A 248 6.19 17.43 -31.79
CA SER A 248 4.77 17.70 -31.51
C SER A 248 4.40 19.18 -31.62
N ILE A 249 5.37 20.07 -31.86
CA ILE A 249 5.16 21.53 -31.91
C ILE A 249 4.19 21.93 -33.00
N GLU A 250 4.29 21.31 -34.18
CA GLU A 250 3.48 21.72 -35.33
C GLU A 250 1.99 21.47 -35.09
N GLY A 251 1.64 20.33 -34.46
CA GLY A 251 0.26 20.04 -34.07
C GLY A 251 -0.28 21.01 -33.01
N VAL A 252 0.58 21.49 -32.09
CA VAL A 252 0.20 22.50 -31.10
C VAL A 252 -0.03 23.85 -31.76
N LYS A 253 0.83 24.26 -32.71
CA LYS A 253 0.66 25.50 -33.49
C LYS A 253 -0.63 25.49 -34.31
N GLU A 254 -0.90 24.40 -35.01
CA GLU A 254 -2.12 24.25 -35.83
C GLU A 254 -3.38 24.37 -34.97
N THR A 255 -3.38 23.72 -33.81
CA THR A 255 -4.49 23.79 -32.86
C THR A 255 -4.68 25.21 -32.32
N ALA A 256 -3.59 25.91 -31.98
CA ALA A 256 -3.66 27.29 -31.54
C ALA A 256 -4.17 28.23 -32.63
N GLY A 257 -3.72 28.08 -33.87
CA GLY A 257 -4.23 28.86 -35.01
C GLY A 257 -5.73 28.70 -35.17
N LYS A 258 -6.23 27.45 -35.13
CA LYS A 258 -7.66 27.13 -35.22
C LYS A 258 -8.51 27.68 -34.05
N LYS A 259 -7.89 27.91 -32.89
CA LYS A 259 -8.57 28.32 -31.66
C LYS A 259 -8.27 29.76 -31.23
N GLY A 260 -7.47 30.49 -32.00
CA GLY A 260 -7.08 31.88 -31.71
C GLY A 260 -6.20 32.03 -30.47
N TRP A 261 -5.32 31.06 -30.17
CA TRP A 261 -4.41 31.14 -29.03
C TRP A 261 -3.08 31.78 -29.43
N GLY A 262 -2.51 32.59 -28.53
CA GLY A 262 -1.12 33.04 -28.68
C GLY A 262 -0.16 31.94 -28.21
N ILE A 263 0.90 31.67 -28.97
CA ILE A 263 1.97 30.74 -28.55
C ILE A 263 3.32 31.42 -28.65
N ILE A 264 4.12 31.28 -27.60
CA ILE A 264 5.54 31.58 -27.60
C ILE A 264 6.31 30.26 -27.45
N ILE A 265 7.21 29.98 -28.39
CA ILE A 265 8.03 28.77 -28.40
C ILE A 265 9.48 29.17 -28.21
N GLN A 266 10.12 28.63 -27.17
CA GLN A 266 11.49 28.96 -26.81
C GLN A 266 12.32 27.70 -26.54
N LYS A 267 13.64 27.85 -26.62
CA LYS A 267 14.54 26.83 -26.08
C LYS A 267 14.46 26.90 -24.56
N PRO A 268 14.38 25.77 -23.85
CA PRO A 268 14.38 25.79 -22.39
C PRO A 268 15.70 26.36 -21.87
N GLU A 269 15.63 27.37 -21.02
CA GLU A 269 16.81 27.99 -20.39
C GLU A 269 17.40 27.08 -19.31
N ASN A 270 16.54 26.59 -18.40
CA ASN A 270 16.93 25.66 -17.35
C ASN A 270 16.61 24.21 -17.74
N LEU A 271 17.62 23.51 -18.27
CA LEU A 271 17.51 22.10 -18.62
C LEU A 271 17.20 21.16 -17.43
N GLY A 272 17.38 21.61 -16.18
CA GLY A 272 17.06 20.81 -14.99
C GLY A 272 15.56 20.70 -14.70
N GLU A 273 14.75 21.64 -15.20
CA GLU A 273 13.29 21.65 -15.03
C GLU A 273 12.55 20.97 -16.19
N VAL A 274 13.28 20.59 -17.24
CA VAL A 274 12.70 19.97 -18.43
C VAL A 274 12.33 18.52 -18.11
N PRO A 275 11.08 18.11 -18.39
CA PRO A 275 10.67 16.73 -18.17
C PRO A 275 11.38 15.78 -19.15
N THR A 276 11.83 14.64 -18.63
CA THR A 276 12.44 13.58 -19.46
C THR A 276 11.35 12.75 -20.14
N LEU A 277 11.38 12.70 -21.47
CA LEU A 277 10.59 11.73 -22.25
C LEU A 277 11.54 10.76 -22.95
N LEU A 278 11.43 9.48 -22.62
CA LEU A 278 12.19 8.41 -23.28
C LEU A 278 11.38 7.82 -24.43
N ARG A 279 11.92 7.91 -25.65
CA ARG A 279 11.43 7.17 -26.81
C ARG A 279 12.48 6.13 -27.21
N ASN A 280 12.28 4.91 -26.72
CA ASN A 280 13.16 3.78 -27.00
C ASN A 280 12.54 2.91 -28.11
N PRO A 281 13.37 2.27 -28.96
CA PRO A 281 12.88 1.24 -29.87
C PRO A 281 12.34 0.06 -29.05
N ARG A 282 11.39 -0.71 -29.62
CA ARG A 282 10.66 -1.77 -28.90
C ARG A 282 11.56 -2.78 -28.19
N TRP A 283 12.75 -3.07 -28.75
CA TRP A 283 13.72 -4.02 -28.20
C TRP A 283 14.55 -3.48 -27.02
N ILE A 284 14.61 -2.16 -26.82
CA ILE A 284 15.15 -1.54 -25.59
C ILE A 284 14.02 -1.28 -24.60
N ASP A 285 12.81 -0.97 -25.09
CA ASP A 285 11.66 -0.53 -24.28
C ASP A 285 11.20 -1.55 -23.22
N ILE A 286 11.61 -2.80 -23.39
CA ILE A 286 11.34 -3.92 -22.50
C ILE A 286 11.87 -3.69 -21.09
N ILE A 287 12.90 -2.84 -20.90
CA ILE A 287 13.45 -2.53 -19.58
C ILE A 287 12.60 -1.53 -18.76
N LYS A 288 11.65 -0.84 -19.40
CA LYS A 288 10.80 0.17 -18.74
C LYS A 288 10.13 -0.29 -17.43
N PRO A 289 9.57 -1.52 -17.33
CA PRO A 289 8.99 -1.98 -16.08
C PRO A 289 9.96 -1.94 -14.90
N VAL A 290 11.25 -2.23 -15.13
CA VAL A 290 12.29 -2.18 -14.10
C VAL A 290 12.58 -0.74 -13.67
N PHE A 291 12.74 0.18 -14.62
CA PHE A 291 12.91 1.60 -14.31
C PHE A 291 11.71 2.20 -13.56
N ASN A 292 10.49 1.85 -13.99
CA ASN A 292 9.27 2.27 -13.30
C ASN A 292 9.20 1.71 -11.88
N PHE A 293 9.62 0.46 -11.67
CA PHE A 293 9.67 -0.17 -10.35
C PHE A 293 10.70 0.49 -9.43
N MET A 294 11.90 0.80 -9.95
CA MET A 294 12.94 1.50 -9.19
C MET A 294 12.61 2.98 -8.96
N GLY A 295 11.63 3.53 -9.68
CA GLY A 295 11.33 4.97 -9.65
C GLY A 295 12.47 5.82 -10.23
N THR A 296 13.32 5.24 -11.07
CA THR A 296 14.49 5.90 -11.65
C THR A 296 14.21 6.28 -13.10
N LEU A 297 14.24 7.57 -13.38
CA LEU A 297 14.22 8.13 -14.73
C LEU A 297 15.48 8.99 -14.88
N PRO A 298 16.22 8.85 -15.98
CA PRO A 298 17.39 9.68 -16.20
C PRO A 298 16.99 11.14 -16.24
N GLY A 299 17.84 12.00 -15.68
CA GLY A 299 17.70 13.44 -15.83
C GLY A 299 17.74 13.83 -17.31
N TYR A 300 17.08 14.93 -17.68
CA TYR A 300 17.02 15.36 -19.07
C TYR A 300 18.40 15.64 -19.69
N LYS A 301 19.39 15.98 -18.85
CA LYS A 301 20.80 16.20 -19.23
C LYS A 301 21.64 14.91 -19.30
N GLU A 302 21.12 13.81 -18.77
CA GLU A 302 21.89 12.57 -18.64
C GLU A 302 21.84 11.75 -19.93
N TYR A 303 22.78 10.82 -20.05
CA TYR A 303 22.76 9.86 -21.14
C TYR A 303 21.67 8.82 -20.91
N ASP A 304 21.02 8.41 -22.00
CA ASP A 304 20.07 7.31 -21.96
C ASP A 304 20.84 5.97 -21.80
N ILE A 305 20.92 5.49 -20.56
CA ILE A 305 21.59 4.23 -20.22
C ILE A 305 20.70 3.00 -20.46
N SER A 306 19.49 3.13 -21.02
CA SER A 306 18.52 2.02 -21.12
C SER A 306 19.09 0.79 -21.81
N PHE A 307 19.85 0.97 -22.89
CA PHE A 307 20.46 -0.13 -23.63
C PHE A 307 21.52 -0.86 -22.81
N TRP A 308 22.49 -0.11 -22.27
CA TRP A 308 23.58 -0.67 -21.47
C TRP A 308 23.04 -1.33 -20.20
N PHE A 309 22.06 -0.69 -19.56
CA PHE A 309 21.40 -1.26 -18.40
C PHE A 309 20.72 -2.59 -18.74
N LEU A 310 19.95 -2.68 -19.83
CA LEU A 310 19.33 -3.93 -20.26
C LEU A 310 20.37 -5.03 -20.52
N LEU A 311 21.47 -4.70 -21.19
CA LEU A 311 22.55 -5.64 -21.50
C LEU A 311 23.20 -6.20 -20.23
N PHE A 312 23.69 -5.32 -19.35
CA PHE A 312 24.38 -5.74 -18.13
C PHE A 312 23.42 -6.36 -17.12
N PHE A 313 22.19 -5.84 -16.99
CA PHE A 313 21.16 -6.44 -16.15
C PHE A 313 20.88 -7.89 -16.55
N SER A 314 20.73 -8.15 -17.86
CA SER A 314 20.50 -9.51 -18.37
C SER A 314 21.70 -10.42 -18.14
N LEU A 315 22.91 -9.90 -18.32
CA LEU A 315 24.15 -10.63 -18.07
C LEU A 315 24.32 -10.99 -16.57
N PHE A 316 24.20 -10.01 -15.67
CA PHE A 316 24.32 -10.25 -14.22
C PHE A 316 23.22 -11.17 -13.71
N PHE A 317 21.99 -11.03 -14.18
CA PHE A 317 20.91 -11.94 -13.84
C PHE A 317 21.21 -13.38 -14.28
N ALA A 318 21.75 -13.55 -15.50
CA ALA A 318 22.16 -14.83 -16.01
C ALA A 318 23.28 -15.46 -15.18
N MET A 319 24.28 -14.67 -14.77
CA MET A 319 25.38 -15.13 -13.90
C MET A 319 24.91 -15.53 -12.50
N LEU A 320 23.94 -14.81 -11.93
CA LEU A 320 23.42 -15.09 -10.59
C LEU A 320 22.63 -16.40 -10.51
N ILE A 321 21.82 -16.70 -11.54
CA ILE A 321 21.12 -17.99 -11.61
C ILE A 321 22.07 -19.09 -12.07
N GLY A 322 22.88 -18.79 -13.09
CA GLY A 322 24.01 -19.60 -13.49
C GLY A 322 23.67 -21.03 -13.93
N ASP A 323 22.44 -21.32 -14.35
CA ASP A 323 21.99 -22.68 -14.70
C ASP A 323 20.99 -22.66 -15.85
N ALA A 324 21.29 -23.43 -16.90
CA ALA A 324 20.48 -23.48 -18.12
C ALA A 324 19.13 -24.18 -17.91
N GLY A 325 19.06 -25.16 -17.01
CA GLY A 325 17.82 -25.87 -16.66
C GLY A 325 16.79 -24.92 -16.05
N TYR A 326 17.20 -24.09 -15.09
CA TYR A 326 16.31 -23.06 -14.52
C TYR A 326 15.90 -22.01 -15.55
N GLY A 327 16.81 -21.63 -16.46
CA GLY A 327 16.49 -20.77 -17.59
C GLY A 327 15.35 -21.34 -18.46
N ILE A 328 15.39 -22.63 -18.79
CA ILE A 328 14.32 -23.31 -19.54
C ILE A 328 13.01 -23.34 -18.76
N VAL A 329 13.06 -23.63 -17.45
CA VAL A 329 11.87 -23.59 -16.59
C VAL A 329 11.23 -22.21 -16.63
N PHE A 330 12.01 -21.12 -16.56
CA PHE A 330 11.49 -19.77 -16.69
C PHE A 330 10.88 -19.49 -18.06
N LEU A 331 11.49 -19.96 -19.16
CA LEU A 331 10.92 -19.84 -20.51
C LEU A 331 9.55 -20.51 -20.60
N VAL A 332 9.45 -21.76 -20.15
CA VAL A 332 8.19 -22.55 -20.19
C VAL A 332 7.13 -21.93 -19.29
N ALA A 333 7.48 -21.59 -18.06
CA ALA A 333 6.56 -20.94 -17.12
C ALA A 333 6.03 -19.61 -17.68
N THR A 334 6.89 -18.79 -18.25
CA THR A 334 6.52 -17.51 -18.88
C THR A 334 5.59 -17.72 -20.07
N TYR A 335 5.84 -18.74 -20.88
CA TYR A 335 4.97 -19.11 -22.00
C TYR A 335 3.57 -19.52 -21.54
N LEU A 336 3.47 -20.39 -20.53
CA LEU A 336 2.19 -20.81 -19.95
C LEU A 336 1.43 -19.64 -19.31
N LEU A 337 2.12 -18.79 -18.56
CA LEU A 337 1.55 -17.59 -17.94
C LEU A 337 1.02 -16.62 -19.00
N ARG A 338 1.78 -16.39 -20.08
CA ARG A 338 1.33 -15.51 -21.17
C ARG A 338 0.07 -16.03 -21.86
N ARG A 339 -0.07 -17.35 -22.00
CA ARG A 339 -1.29 -17.98 -22.56
C ARG A 339 -2.50 -17.82 -21.63
N LYS A 340 -2.28 -17.88 -20.32
CA LYS A 340 -3.32 -17.70 -19.29
C LYS A 340 -3.74 -16.23 -19.16
N PHE A 341 -2.80 -15.29 -19.18
CA PHE A 341 -3.03 -13.86 -18.95
C PHE A 341 -2.95 -13.04 -20.25
N LYS A 342 -3.88 -13.27 -21.17
CA LYS A 342 -3.90 -12.60 -22.49
C LYS A 342 -4.09 -11.09 -22.44
N THR A 343 -4.67 -10.57 -21.35
CA THR A 343 -4.94 -9.13 -21.15
C THR A 343 -3.80 -8.39 -20.47
N ALA A 344 -2.77 -9.09 -20.00
CA ALA A 344 -1.65 -8.48 -19.29
C ALA A 344 -0.69 -7.76 -20.25
N PRO A 345 0.05 -6.73 -19.78
CA PRO A 345 1.04 -6.02 -20.60
C PRO A 345 2.10 -6.98 -21.14
N VAL A 346 2.46 -6.84 -22.43
CA VAL A 346 3.42 -7.75 -23.09
C VAL A 346 4.87 -7.50 -22.65
N ALA A 347 5.21 -6.26 -22.28
CA ALA A 347 6.59 -5.86 -22.00
C ALA A 347 7.27 -6.65 -20.86
N PRO A 348 6.63 -6.89 -19.68
CA PRO A 348 7.22 -7.72 -18.63
C PRO A 348 7.52 -9.16 -19.08
N PHE A 349 6.64 -9.78 -19.87
CA PHE A 349 6.90 -11.14 -20.37
C PHE A 349 8.11 -11.19 -21.29
N PHE A 350 8.26 -10.19 -22.17
CA PHE A 350 9.42 -10.11 -23.05
C PHE A 350 10.71 -9.88 -22.26
N LEU A 351 10.67 -9.11 -21.16
CA LEU A 351 11.82 -8.97 -20.28
C LEU A 351 12.22 -10.33 -19.70
N ILE A 352 11.27 -11.10 -19.18
CA ILE A 352 11.55 -12.42 -18.63
C ILE A 352 12.08 -13.37 -19.71
N TYR A 353 11.58 -13.30 -20.95
CA TYR A 353 12.16 -14.09 -22.06
C TYR A 353 13.62 -13.74 -22.33
N VAL A 354 13.98 -12.44 -22.35
CA VAL A 354 15.36 -12.00 -22.53
C VAL A 354 16.23 -12.51 -21.38
N LEU A 355 15.80 -12.32 -20.14
CA LEU A 355 16.51 -12.77 -18.95
C LEU A 355 16.72 -14.29 -18.95
N ALA A 356 15.65 -15.05 -19.18
CA ALA A 356 15.70 -16.51 -19.20
C ALA A 356 16.56 -17.03 -20.35
N ALA A 357 16.48 -16.44 -21.55
CA ALA A 357 17.36 -16.78 -22.66
C ALA A 357 18.84 -16.49 -22.33
N SER A 358 19.13 -15.34 -21.70
CA SER A 358 20.47 -15.03 -21.22
C SER A 358 20.95 -16.05 -20.18
N THR A 359 20.09 -16.48 -19.25
CA THR A 359 20.41 -17.53 -18.27
C THR A 359 20.69 -18.87 -18.94
N VAL A 360 19.92 -19.27 -19.96
CA VAL A 360 20.17 -20.50 -20.73
C VAL A 360 21.52 -20.43 -21.43
N ILE A 361 21.82 -19.31 -22.09
CA ILE A 361 23.10 -19.10 -22.77
C ILE A 361 24.24 -19.18 -21.75
N TRP A 362 24.15 -18.44 -20.64
CA TRP A 362 25.20 -18.45 -19.63
C TRP A 362 25.40 -19.83 -19.00
N GLY A 363 24.31 -20.50 -18.60
CA GLY A 363 24.36 -21.84 -18.03
C GLY A 363 24.94 -22.88 -18.99
N ALA A 364 24.62 -22.78 -20.29
CA ALA A 364 25.22 -23.63 -21.31
C ALA A 364 26.72 -23.37 -21.46
N LEU A 365 27.14 -22.11 -21.42
CA LEU A 365 28.55 -21.72 -21.46
C LEU A 365 29.34 -22.17 -20.21
N SER A 366 28.72 -22.14 -19.03
CA SER A 366 29.30 -22.60 -17.77
C SER A 366 29.15 -24.11 -17.52
N GLY A 367 28.45 -24.83 -18.40
CA GLY A 367 28.23 -26.27 -18.28
C GLY A 367 27.26 -26.68 -17.18
N THR A 368 26.40 -25.79 -16.71
CA THR A 368 25.48 -26.03 -15.59
C THR A 368 24.07 -26.29 -16.08
N TRP A 369 23.63 -27.55 -15.92
CA TRP A 369 22.29 -28.00 -16.27
C TRP A 369 21.65 -28.69 -15.07
N PHE A 370 20.67 -28.04 -14.42
CA PHE A 370 20.01 -28.50 -13.20
C PHE A 370 20.99 -28.90 -12.08
N GLY A 371 22.15 -28.25 -12.01
CA GLY A 371 23.24 -28.61 -11.09
C GLY A 371 23.83 -30.02 -11.28
N SER A 372 23.57 -30.70 -12.41
CA SER A 372 24.01 -32.07 -12.68
C SER A 372 25.16 -32.12 -13.70
N GLU A 373 26.31 -32.66 -13.25
CA GLU A 373 27.49 -32.89 -14.11
C GLU A 373 27.22 -33.92 -15.22
N SER A 374 26.38 -34.92 -14.96
CA SER A 374 26.05 -35.97 -15.92
C SER A 374 25.29 -35.42 -17.13
N ILE A 375 24.45 -34.40 -16.93
CA ILE A 375 23.69 -33.74 -18.00
C ILE A 375 24.61 -32.84 -18.83
N ALA A 376 25.59 -32.19 -18.19
CA ALA A 376 26.58 -31.35 -18.86
C ALA A 376 27.50 -32.13 -19.82
N LYS A 377 27.83 -33.39 -19.49
CA LYS A 377 28.75 -34.25 -20.25
C LYS A 377 28.15 -34.87 -21.53
N PHE A 378 26.89 -34.62 -21.85
CA PHE A 378 26.32 -35.08 -23.12
C PHE A 378 27.04 -34.42 -24.32
N PRO A 379 27.26 -35.14 -25.44
CA PRO A 379 28.10 -34.67 -26.56
C PRO A 379 27.69 -33.31 -27.12
N PHE A 380 26.39 -33.03 -27.16
CA PHE A 380 25.85 -31.77 -27.68
C PHE A 380 26.07 -30.58 -26.74
N PHE A 381 25.95 -30.79 -25.42
CA PHE A 381 26.10 -29.72 -24.43
C PHE A 381 27.57 -29.43 -24.15
N ASN A 382 28.43 -30.45 -24.20
CA ASN A 382 29.87 -30.30 -23.96
C ASN A 382 30.57 -29.37 -24.98
N PHE A 383 30.05 -29.28 -26.22
CA PHE A 383 30.59 -28.37 -27.24
C PHE A 383 30.38 -26.89 -26.91
N LEU A 384 29.35 -26.56 -26.13
CA LEU A 384 29.01 -25.18 -25.78
C LEU A 384 29.76 -24.68 -24.53
N ILE A 385 30.43 -25.58 -23.80
CA ILE A 385 31.10 -25.26 -22.53
C ILE A 385 32.42 -24.55 -22.83
N ILE A 386 32.67 -23.44 -22.14
CA ILE A 386 33.97 -22.78 -22.15
C ILE A 386 34.74 -23.24 -20.91
N ASP A 387 35.85 -23.95 -21.10
CA ASP A 387 36.63 -24.58 -20.03
C ASP A 387 36.99 -23.64 -18.87
N ARG A 388 37.26 -22.36 -19.16
CA ARG A 388 37.64 -21.35 -18.15
C ARG A 388 36.51 -20.97 -17.19
N ILE A 389 35.26 -21.17 -17.57
CA ILE A 389 34.06 -20.82 -16.77
C ILE A 389 33.21 -22.05 -16.46
N ASN A 390 33.73 -23.25 -16.75
CA ASN A 390 33.07 -24.50 -16.41
C ASN A 390 32.96 -24.63 -14.90
N SER A 391 31.74 -24.84 -14.41
CA SER A 391 31.47 -24.92 -12.96
C SER A 391 31.92 -26.24 -12.34
N PHE A 392 32.22 -27.25 -13.15
CA PHE A 392 32.64 -28.58 -12.72
C PHE A 392 34.15 -28.83 -12.90
N VAL A 393 34.96 -27.78 -13.06
CA VAL A 393 36.43 -27.94 -13.10
C VAL A 393 36.89 -28.61 -11.79
N GLN A 394 37.43 -29.82 -11.93
CA GLN A 394 38.10 -30.54 -10.86
C GLN A 394 39.12 -29.62 -10.20
N SER A 395 38.90 -29.38 -8.90
CA SER A 395 39.89 -28.84 -7.99
C SER A 395 41.10 -29.79 -7.90
N ASN A 396 41.99 -29.72 -8.88
CA ASN A 396 43.38 -30.16 -8.76
C ASN A 396 44.31 -28.94 -8.69
N GLN A 397 43.85 -27.85 -8.08
CA GLN A 397 44.78 -26.92 -7.43
C GLN A 397 44.98 -27.41 -6.00
N SER A 398 45.91 -28.35 -5.84
CA SER A 398 46.58 -28.60 -4.58
C SER A 398 47.28 -27.30 -4.15
N PHE A 399 46.56 -26.44 -3.43
CA PHE A 399 47.16 -25.32 -2.71
C PHE A 399 48.04 -25.92 -1.60
N MET A 400 49.32 -26.15 -1.91
CA MET A 400 50.35 -26.36 -0.91
C MET A 400 50.53 -25.04 -0.17
N ILE A 401 49.95 -24.95 1.02
CA ILE A 401 50.36 -23.95 2.00
C ILE A 401 51.72 -24.44 2.51
N TYR A 402 52.80 -23.77 2.13
CA TYR A 402 54.06 -23.91 2.85
C TYR A 402 53.83 -23.35 4.26
N LEU A 403 53.87 -24.23 5.27
CA LEU A 403 53.80 -23.88 6.69
C LEU A 403 55.08 -23.15 7.13
#